data_AF-A0A3C1VD20-F1
#
_entry.id   AF-A0A3C1VD20-F1
#
_cell.length_a   1.000
_cell.length_b   1.000
_cell.length_c   1.000
_cell.angle_alpha   90.00
_cell.angle_beta   90.00
_cell.angle_gamma   90.00
#
_symmetry.space_group_name_H-M   'P 1'
#
loop_
_entity.id
_entity.type
_entity.pdbx_description
1 polymer ?
#
loop_
_entity_poly.entity_id
_entity_poly.type
_entity_poly.pdbx_seq_one_letter_code
_entity_poly.pdbx_strand_id
1 'polypeptide(L)'
;MDGMNWDLLNDGIGNPKNTKNMLFVHKMPPVMNLGVRTNAETAVRAGIKFILFTNQPEAVAVSIDEYLKSLKPVPSPYLVHGKLSAAAERGKKIFSQAGCMDCHVPGLYTDLHPHDVGTRAAHDRPADTFYTPTLIEVWRTAPYLHKGASKNP
;
A
#
# COMPACT_ATOMS: atom_id res chain seq x y z
N MET A 1 2.76 10.45 1.38
CA MET A 1 2.04 10.06 0.16
C MET A 1 1.81 11.30 -0.66
N ASP A 2 1.96 11.22 -1.98
CA ASP A 2 1.71 12.35 -2.90
C ASP A 2 0.21 12.59 -3.13
N GLY A 3 -0.61 11.56 -2.89
CA GLY A 3 -2.06 11.62 -2.96
C GLY A 3 -2.62 11.65 -4.38
N MET A 4 -1.84 11.18 -5.36
CA MET A 4 -2.17 11.22 -6.78
C MET A 4 -2.38 9.82 -7.34
N ASN A 5 -3.22 9.74 -8.38
CA ASN A 5 -3.31 8.55 -9.21
C ASN A 5 -2.34 8.67 -10.38
N TRP A 6 -1.48 7.67 -10.55
CA TRP A 6 -0.53 7.60 -11.66
C TRP A 6 -0.90 6.47 -12.60
N ASP A 7 -0.94 6.77 -13.90
CA ASP A 7 -1.03 5.78 -14.97
C ASP A 7 0.37 5.47 -15.48
N LEU A 8 0.89 4.29 -15.15
CA LEU A 8 2.25 3.91 -15.48
C LEU A 8 2.26 3.06 -16.74
N LEU A 9 2.85 3.58 -17.81
CA LEU A 9 2.89 2.91 -19.12
C LEU A 9 3.50 1.50 -19.09
N ASN A 10 4.25 1.16 -18.03
CA ASN A 10 4.90 -0.13 -17.86
C ASN A 10 4.01 -1.22 -17.21
N ASP A 11 2.76 -0.89 -16.85
CA ASP A 11 1.74 -1.85 -16.40
C ASP A 11 0.45 -1.83 -17.25
N GLY A 12 0.43 -1.02 -18.31
CA GLY A 12 -0.67 -0.89 -19.27
C GLY A 12 -1.21 0.54 -19.32
N ILE A 13 -1.71 0.97 -20.47
CA ILE A 13 -2.33 2.30 -20.62
C ILE A 13 -3.75 2.26 -20.07
N GLY A 14 -4.17 3.31 -19.37
CA GLY A 14 -5.51 3.45 -18.83
C GLY A 14 -5.70 2.73 -17.51
N ASN A 15 -4.63 2.55 -16.74
CA ASN A 15 -4.65 1.87 -15.45
C ASN A 15 -4.23 2.80 -14.28
N PRO A 16 -4.77 4.03 -14.15
CA PRO A 16 -4.34 4.93 -13.09
C PRO A 16 -4.67 4.34 -11.71
N LYS A 17 -3.64 4.27 -10.86
CA LYS A 17 -3.75 3.82 -9.47
C LYS A 17 -3.17 4.86 -8.51
N ASN A 18 -3.81 4.98 -7.35
CA ASN A 18 -3.29 5.73 -6.22
C ASN A 18 -1.97 5.11 -5.76
N THR A 19 -0.97 5.95 -5.53
CA THR A 19 0.32 5.52 -5.00
C THR A 19 0.10 4.78 -3.67
N LYS A 20 0.85 3.70 -3.41
CA LYS A 20 0.86 3.03 -2.10
C LYS A 20 1.98 3.58 -1.23
N ASN A 21 1.82 3.53 0.08
CA ASN A 21 2.95 3.82 0.97
C ASN A 21 4.09 2.80 0.75
N MET A 22 5.32 3.25 0.98
CA MET A 22 6.53 2.43 0.83
C MET A 22 6.97 1.77 2.14
N LEU A 23 6.27 2.05 3.24
CA LEU A 23 6.63 1.48 4.54
C LEU A 23 6.46 -0.03 4.48
N PHE A 24 7.50 -0.76 4.89
CA PHE A 24 7.52 -2.22 4.90
C PHE A 24 7.24 -2.88 3.54
N VAL A 25 7.37 -2.17 2.41
CA VAL A 25 7.06 -2.71 1.07
C VAL A 25 7.88 -3.97 0.74
N HIS A 26 9.12 -4.08 1.22
CA HIS A 26 9.96 -5.29 1.07
C HIS A 26 9.49 -6.50 1.89
N LYS A 27 8.53 -6.32 2.81
CA LYS A 27 7.94 -7.39 3.63
C LYS A 27 6.56 -7.84 3.14
N MET A 28 6.04 -7.23 2.07
CA MET A 28 4.67 -7.42 1.59
C MET A 28 4.62 -7.80 0.09
N PRO A 29 5.18 -8.95 -0.32
CA PRO A 29 5.03 -9.44 -1.68
C PRO A 29 3.63 -10.05 -1.92
N PRO A 30 3.12 -10.05 -3.17
CA PRO A 30 3.59 -9.23 -4.29
C PRO A 30 3.24 -7.75 -4.09
N VAL A 31 3.89 -6.88 -4.86
CA VAL A 31 3.74 -5.42 -4.75
C VAL A 31 2.94 -4.85 -5.94
N MET A 32 2.53 -3.59 -5.82
CA MET A 32 1.49 -2.90 -6.62
C MET A 32 0.07 -3.27 -6.20
N ASN A 33 -0.91 -2.43 -6.56
CA ASN A 33 -2.32 -2.66 -6.21
C ASN A 33 -2.86 -3.99 -6.80
N LEU A 34 -2.39 -4.38 -7.98
CA LEU A 34 -2.77 -5.61 -8.68
C LEU A 34 -1.74 -6.75 -8.51
N GLY A 35 -0.68 -6.57 -7.69
CA GLY A 35 0.33 -7.60 -7.48
C GLY A 35 1.20 -7.94 -8.70
N VAL A 36 1.30 -7.05 -9.69
CA VAL A 36 2.00 -7.31 -10.96
C VAL A 36 3.52 -7.49 -10.83
N ARG A 37 4.09 -7.23 -9.64
CA ARG A 37 5.51 -7.44 -9.35
C ARG A 37 5.66 -8.37 -8.14
N THR A 38 6.50 -9.39 -8.28
CA THR A 38 6.71 -10.41 -7.25
C THR A 38 7.25 -9.87 -5.93
N ASN A 39 8.10 -8.82 -5.97
CA ASN A 39 8.64 -8.16 -4.78
C ASN A 39 9.06 -6.71 -5.06
N ALA A 40 9.44 -6.00 -3.99
CA ALA A 40 9.84 -4.59 -4.05
C ALA A 40 11.16 -4.38 -4.81
N GLU A 41 12.13 -5.28 -4.67
CA GLU A 41 13.38 -5.27 -5.43
C GLU A 41 13.13 -5.24 -6.95
N THR A 42 12.20 -6.07 -7.42
CA THR A 42 11.79 -6.11 -8.83
C THR A 42 11.12 -4.80 -9.24
N ALA A 43 10.29 -4.24 -8.35
CA ALA A 43 9.63 -2.96 -8.61
C ALA A 43 10.62 -1.78 -8.68
N VAL A 44 11.64 -1.73 -7.83
CA VAL A 44 12.69 -0.69 -7.85
C VAL A 44 13.43 -0.70 -9.18
N ARG A 45 13.91 -1.88 -9.61
CA ARG A 45 14.61 -2.05 -10.89
C ARG A 45 13.71 -1.70 -12.07
N ALA A 46 12.43 -2.13 -12.04
CA ALA A 46 11.47 -1.79 -13.07
C ALA A 46 11.16 -0.28 -13.11
N GLY A 47 11.10 0.40 -11.97
CA GLY A 47 10.89 1.84 -11.90
C GLY A 47 12.03 2.63 -12.53
N ILE A 48 13.28 2.31 -12.17
CA ILE A 48 14.47 2.94 -12.76
C ILE A 48 14.48 2.82 -14.29
N LYS A 49 14.21 1.61 -14.79
CA LYS A 49 14.27 1.31 -16.22
C LYS A 49 13.08 1.84 -17.01
N PHE A 50 11.85 1.62 -16.53
CA PHE A 50 10.64 1.80 -17.33
C PHE A 50 9.80 3.02 -16.92
N ILE A 51 10.10 3.67 -15.79
CA ILE A 51 9.42 4.90 -15.36
C ILE A 51 10.38 6.08 -15.46
N LEU A 52 11.61 5.93 -14.96
CA LEU A 52 12.62 6.99 -15.02
C LEU A 52 13.40 7.00 -16.34
N PHE A 53 13.25 5.96 -17.16
CA PHE A 53 13.93 5.81 -18.46
C PHE A 53 15.46 5.97 -18.37
N THR A 54 16.05 5.47 -17.28
CA THR A 54 17.51 5.53 -17.06
C THR A 54 18.12 4.14 -16.99
N ASN A 55 19.37 4.03 -17.46
CA ASN A 55 20.20 2.86 -17.22
C ASN A 55 21.22 3.19 -16.12
N GLN A 56 20.97 2.70 -14.91
CA GLN A 56 21.81 2.97 -13.74
C GLN A 56 22.60 1.72 -13.34
N PRO A 57 23.79 1.88 -12.73
CA PRO A 57 24.48 0.77 -12.09
C PRO A 57 23.60 0.11 -11.02
N GLU A 58 23.71 -1.21 -10.86
CA GLU A 58 22.91 -1.98 -9.89
C GLU A 58 23.05 -1.45 -8.44
N ALA A 59 24.20 -0.87 -8.10
CA ALA A 59 24.44 -0.23 -6.80
C ALA A 59 23.42 0.87 -6.46
N VAL A 60 22.86 1.55 -7.46
CA VAL A 60 21.79 2.56 -7.28
C VAL A 60 20.50 1.88 -6.81
N ALA A 61 20.09 0.80 -7.49
CA ALA A 61 18.89 0.04 -7.10
C ALA A 61 19.04 -0.58 -5.70
N VAL A 62 20.21 -1.15 -5.40
CA VAL A 62 20.52 -1.71 -4.07
C VAL A 62 20.45 -0.64 -2.98
N SER A 63 20.94 0.56 -3.24
CA SER A 63 20.89 1.67 -2.27
C SER A 63 19.45 2.12 -2.00
N ILE A 64 18.58 2.09 -3.01
CA ILE A 64 17.14 2.34 -2.85
C ILE A 64 16.50 1.21 -2.04
N ASP A 65 16.79 -0.06 -2.37
CA ASP A 65 16.28 -1.22 -1.62
C ASP A 65 16.63 -1.12 -0.13
N GLU A 66 17.89 -0.80 0.20
CA GLU A 66 18.34 -0.64 1.60
C GLU A 66 17.67 0.54 2.30
N TYR A 67 17.51 1.68 1.61
CA TYR A 67 16.76 2.81 2.16
C TYR A 67 15.32 2.41 2.49
N LEU A 68 14.62 1.73 1.57
CA LEU A 68 13.24 1.28 1.77
C LEU A 68 13.10 0.25 2.90
N LYS A 69 14.05 -0.68 3.02
CA LYS A 69 14.11 -1.65 4.14
C LYS A 69 14.35 -0.97 5.49
N SER A 70 15.04 0.17 5.51
CA SER A 70 15.35 0.93 6.72
C SER A 70 14.14 1.68 7.31
N LEU A 71 13.08 1.90 6.53
CA LEU A 71 11.90 2.66 6.95
C LEU A 71 11.21 2.00 8.15
N LYS A 72 10.88 2.83 9.15
CA LYS A 72 10.17 2.42 10.37
C LYS A 72 8.89 3.23 10.54
N PRO A 73 7.81 2.62 11.05
CA PRO A 73 6.62 3.37 11.43
C PRO A 73 6.95 4.31 12.58
N VAL A 74 6.26 5.44 12.61
CA VAL A 74 6.22 6.35 13.75
C VAL A 74 4.93 6.11 14.55
N PRO A 75 4.93 6.44 15.85
CA PRO A 75 3.73 6.36 16.67
C PRO A 75 2.57 7.17 16.08
N SER A 76 1.35 6.67 16.21
CA SER A 76 0.16 7.41 15.79
C SER A 76 0.00 8.67 16.65
N PRO A 77 -0.34 9.84 16.06
CA PRO A 77 -0.58 11.07 16.80
C PRO A 77 -1.84 11.00 17.66
N TYR A 78 -2.69 9.98 17.48
CA TYR A 78 -3.92 9.78 18.25
C TYR A 78 -3.72 8.95 19.52
N LEU A 79 -2.48 8.55 19.83
CA LEU A 79 -2.16 7.89 21.09
C LEU A 79 -2.23 8.89 22.25
N VAL A 80 -2.79 8.45 23.37
CA VAL A 80 -2.84 9.20 24.62
C VAL A 80 -1.79 8.63 25.55
N HIS A 81 -0.74 9.40 25.84
CA HIS A 81 0.43 8.95 26.61
C HIS A 81 1.04 7.63 26.08
N GLY A 82 1.15 7.50 24.76
CA GLY A 82 1.69 6.31 24.09
C GLY A 82 0.76 5.09 24.08
N LYS A 83 -0.49 5.23 24.54
CA LYS A 83 -1.48 4.15 24.61
C LYS A 83 -2.71 4.47 23.78
N LEU A 84 -3.50 3.44 23.48
CA LEU A 84 -4.81 3.62 22.85
C LEU A 84 -5.73 4.40 23.79
N SER A 85 -6.49 5.34 23.23
CA SER A 85 -7.57 6.02 23.95
C SER A 85 -8.73 5.07 24.22
N ALA A 86 -9.63 5.42 25.14
CA ALA A 86 -10.84 4.64 25.40
C ALA A 86 -11.70 4.45 24.14
N ALA A 87 -11.72 5.42 23.23
CA ALA A 87 -12.41 5.29 21.94
C ALA A 87 -11.69 4.30 21.00
N ALA A 88 -10.37 4.35 20.93
CA ALA A 88 -9.58 3.43 20.13
C ALA A 88 -9.69 1.98 20.62
N GLU A 89 -9.76 1.75 21.93
CA GLU A 89 -10.00 0.41 22.50
C GLU A 89 -11.39 -0.13 22.14
N ARG A 90 -12.42 0.72 22.10
CA ARG A 90 -13.74 0.32 21.56
C ARG A 90 -13.66 0.01 20.07
N GLY A 91 -12.97 0.85 19.30
CA GLY A 91 -12.75 0.66 17.87
C GLY A 91 -12.05 -0.66 17.55
N LYS A 92 -11.04 -1.04 18.34
CA LYS A 92 -10.34 -2.33 18.22
C LYS A 92 -11.29 -3.53 18.36
N LYS A 93 -12.25 -3.47 19.28
CA LYS A 93 -13.27 -4.53 19.45
C LYS A 93 -14.19 -4.60 18.23
N ILE A 94 -14.68 -3.46 17.76
CA ILE A 94 -15.53 -3.37 16.57
C ILE A 94 -14.78 -3.91 15.34
N PHE A 95 -13.52 -3.52 15.16
CA PHE A 95 -12.68 -3.97 14.05
C PHE A 95 -12.56 -5.50 13.98
N SER A 96 -12.44 -6.15 15.14
CA SER A 96 -12.47 -7.61 15.21
C SER A 96 -13.85 -8.19 14.94
N GLN A 97 -14.90 -7.65 15.58
CA GLN A 97 -16.27 -8.16 15.46
C GLN A 97 -16.87 -7.98 14.05
N ALA A 98 -16.44 -6.95 13.33
CA ALA A 98 -16.87 -6.67 11.97
C ALA A 98 -16.12 -7.50 10.91
N GLY A 99 -15.24 -8.43 11.31
CA GLY A 99 -14.47 -9.26 10.39
C GLY A 99 -13.31 -8.52 9.68
N CYS A 100 -12.98 -7.29 10.07
CA CYS A 100 -11.91 -6.54 9.40
C CYS A 100 -10.54 -7.24 9.53
N MET A 101 -10.36 -8.01 10.60
CA MET A 101 -9.15 -8.80 10.85
C MET A 101 -8.99 -9.99 9.89
N ASP A 102 -10.02 -10.38 9.15
CA ASP A 102 -9.96 -11.51 8.22
C ASP A 102 -9.04 -11.19 7.04
N CYS A 103 -9.00 -9.93 6.60
CA CYS A 103 -8.08 -9.43 5.58
C CYS A 103 -6.97 -8.55 6.17
N HIS A 104 -7.24 -7.77 7.22
CA HIS A 104 -6.24 -6.89 7.84
C HIS A 104 -5.63 -7.52 9.10
N VAL A 105 -4.92 -8.63 8.90
CA VAL A 105 -4.37 -9.47 9.97
C VAL A 105 -3.31 -8.72 10.81
N PRO A 106 -3.39 -8.72 12.16
CA PRO A 106 -2.42 -8.04 13.02
C PRO A 106 -0.96 -8.42 12.73
N GLY A 107 -0.05 -7.46 12.89
CA GLY A 107 1.36 -7.59 12.53
C GLY A 107 1.69 -6.64 11.38
N LEU A 108 1.23 -6.97 10.17
CA LEU A 108 1.31 -6.08 9.00
C LEU A 108 -0.03 -5.41 8.66
N TYR A 109 -1.14 -5.81 9.29
CA TYR A 109 -2.49 -5.35 8.98
C TYR A 109 -2.87 -5.54 7.51
N THR A 110 -2.45 -6.67 6.95
CA THR A 110 -2.74 -7.16 5.61
C THR A 110 -2.53 -8.68 5.60
N ASP A 111 -3.34 -9.38 4.83
CA ASP A 111 -3.24 -10.81 4.58
C ASP A 111 -2.39 -11.14 3.34
N LEU A 112 -1.94 -10.11 2.61
CA LEU A 112 -1.24 -10.24 1.33
C LEU A 112 -2.02 -11.05 0.29
N HIS A 113 -3.36 -11.00 0.32
CA HIS A 113 -4.21 -11.60 -0.70
C HIS A 113 -5.00 -10.51 -1.45
N PRO A 114 -5.35 -10.77 -2.72
CA PRO A 114 -6.18 -9.84 -3.49
C PRO A 114 -7.66 -10.12 -3.27
N HIS A 115 -8.44 -9.06 -3.11
CA HIS A 115 -9.89 -9.12 -2.89
C HIS A 115 -10.64 -8.15 -3.79
N ASP A 116 -11.92 -8.45 -4.01
CA ASP A 116 -12.88 -7.49 -4.53
C ASP A 116 -13.81 -7.04 -3.41
N VAL A 117 -13.68 -5.77 -3.03
CA VAL A 117 -14.51 -5.13 -2.00
C VAL A 117 -15.55 -4.19 -2.60
N GLY A 118 -15.88 -4.34 -3.89
CA GLY A 118 -16.91 -3.56 -4.57
C GLY A 118 -16.50 -2.11 -4.87
N THR A 119 -15.20 -1.83 -4.95
CA THR A 119 -14.67 -0.47 -5.12
C THR A 119 -14.06 -0.20 -6.49
N ARG A 120 -14.25 -1.10 -7.48
CA ARG A 120 -13.73 -0.94 -8.85
C ARG A 120 -14.06 0.44 -9.45
N ALA A 121 -13.15 0.95 -10.27
CA ALA A 121 -13.27 2.12 -11.11
C ALA A 121 -13.79 1.72 -12.51
N ALA A 122 -14.19 2.72 -13.31
CA ALA A 122 -14.64 2.48 -14.68
C ALA A 122 -13.56 1.85 -15.58
N HIS A 123 -12.29 2.09 -15.27
CA HIS A 123 -11.14 1.58 -16.01
C HIS A 123 -10.55 0.28 -15.46
N ASP A 124 -11.09 -0.25 -14.35
CA ASP A 124 -10.69 -1.55 -13.84
C ASP A 124 -11.36 -2.68 -14.65
N ARG A 125 -10.67 -3.81 -14.81
CA ARG A 125 -11.23 -4.96 -15.51
C ARG A 125 -12.19 -5.72 -14.57
N PRO A 126 -13.22 -6.40 -15.11
CA PRO A 126 -14.14 -7.19 -14.29
C PRO A 126 -13.46 -8.25 -13.41
N ALA A 127 -12.33 -8.80 -13.89
CA ALA A 127 -11.56 -9.81 -13.16
C ALA A 127 -10.55 -9.23 -12.16
N ASP A 128 -10.35 -7.90 -12.12
CA ASP A 128 -9.36 -7.29 -11.25
C ASP A 128 -9.77 -7.44 -9.78
N THR A 129 -8.81 -7.88 -8.98
CA THR A 129 -8.86 -7.90 -7.51
C THR A 129 -7.63 -7.16 -6.98
N PHE A 130 -7.75 -6.55 -5.80
CA PHE A 130 -6.72 -5.66 -5.27
C PHE A 130 -6.13 -6.22 -3.99
N TYR A 131 -4.81 -6.23 -3.89
CA TYR A 131 -4.11 -6.68 -2.69
C TYR A 131 -4.48 -5.82 -1.49
N THR A 132 -4.86 -6.47 -0.39
CA THR A 132 -5.21 -5.79 0.86
C THR A 132 -4.09 -4.85 1.29
N PRO A 133 -4.31 -3.52 1.36
CA PRO A 133 -3.28 -2.59 1.79
C PRO A 133 -3.02 -2.77 3.30
N THR A 134 -1.78 -2.54 3.72
CA THR A 134 -1.48 -2.41 5.16
C THR A 134 -2.24 -1.21 5.73
N LEU A 135 -2.80 -1.37 6.94
CA LEU A 135 -3.35 -0.25 7.71
C LEU A 135 -2.33 0.45 8.61
N ILE A 136 -1.07 0.02 8.58
CA ILE A 136 0.01 0.68 9.30
C ILE A 136 0.15 2.11 8.77
N GLU A 137 -0.02 3.07 9.67
CA GLU A 137 0.02 4.50 9.38
C GLU A 137 -1.04 5.01 8.39
N VAL A 138 -2.15 4.27 8.23
CA VAL A 138 -3.25 4.65 7.33
C VAL A 138 -3.74 6.09 7.58
N TRP A 139 -3.65 6.57 8.82
CA TRP A 139 -4.01 7.92 9.25
C TRP A 139 -3.34 9.08 8.48
N ARG A 140 -2.22 8.85 7.77
CA ARG A 140 -1.54 9.89 6.96
C ARG A 140 -1.32 9.53 5.50
N THR A 141 -2.11 8.60 4.99
CA THR A 141 -1.92 8.07 3.62
C THR A 141 -3.11 8.30 2.72
N ALA A 142 -4.03 9.19 3.10
CA ALA A 142 -5.10 9.64 2.24
C ALA A 142 -4.56 10.17 0.88
N PRO A 143 -5.34 10.02 -0.20
CA PRO A 143 -6.64 9.36 -0.27
C PRO A 143 -6.52 7.83 -0.24
N TYR A 144 -7.62 7.14 0.01
CA TYR A 144 -7.70 5.70 0.24
C TYR A 144 -8.29 4.95 -0.95
N LEU A 145 -8.16 3.62 -0.91
CA LEU A 145 -8.45 2.67 -2.00
C LEU A 145 -7.46 2.80 -3.16
N HIS A 146 -7.45 1.79 -4.02
CA HIS A 146 -6.52 1.71 -5.17
C HIS A 146 -6.72 2.84 -6.19
N LYS A 147 -7.88 3.50 -6.17
CA LYS A 147 -8.23 4.62 -7.06
C LYS A 147 -8.28 5.98 -6.35
N GLY A 148 -7.92 6.05 -5.06
CA GLY A 148 -7.93 7.31 -4.31
C GLY A 148 -9.32 7.93 -4.13
N ALA A 149 -10.38 7.11 -4.07
CA ALA A 149 -11.77 7.59 -4.07
C ALA A 149 -12.29 8.03 -2.69
N SER A 150 -11.63 7.68 -1.58
CA SER A 150 -12.00 8.17 -0.26
C SER A 150 -10.97 9.12 0.31
N LYS A 151 -11.40 10.26 0.85
CA LYS A 151 -10.51 11.26 1.48
C LYS A 151 -10.44 11.11 2.99
N ASN A 152 -11.39 10.40 3.59
CA ASN A 152 -11.49 10.19 5.02
C ASN A 152 -11.44 8.68 5.32
N PRO A 153 -10.75 8.28 6.40
CA PRO A 153 -10.71 6.89 6.83
C PRO A 153 -12.06 6.43 7.39
#